data_AF-A0A353YEV4-F1
#
_entry.id   AF-A0A353YEV4-F1
#
_cell.length_a   1.000
_cell.length_b   1.000
_cell.length_c   1.000
_cell.angle_alpha   90.00
_cell.angle_beta   90.00
_cell.angle_gamma   90.00
#
_symmetry.space_group_name_H-M   'P 1'
#
loop_
_entity.id
_entity.type
_entity.pdbx_description
1 polymer ?
#
loop_
_entity_poly.entity_id
_entity_poly.type
_entity_poly.pdbx_seq_one_letter_code
_entity_poly.pdbx_strand_id
1 'polypeptide(L)'
;PVKVDVIYRRVDDGYMDPLAFQADSTLGVPGLLGVIRTGRVALANALGTGVADDKAMYVYVPRMIEFYLGEHAILNNVHTYMLRDPKQRQHVFDNLHNLVVKEVQGSGGYGMLIGPASTAEEREAYKRRVMRNPENFIAQPTLALSTAPTLIDGEIVPRHV
;
A
#
# COMPACT_ATOMS: atom_id res chain seq x y z
N PRO A 1 -20.80 8.02 -33.62
CA PRO A 1 -20.12 7.82 -32.33
C PRO A 1 -21.04 7.07 -31.38
N VAL A 2 -20.50 6.26 -30.46
CA VAL A 2 -21.28 5.48 -29.49
C VAL A 2 -21.13 6.14 -28.12
N LYS A 3 -22.24 6.36 -27.43
CA LYS A 3 -22.25 6.91 -26.07
C LYS A 3 -21.69 5.85 -25.11
N VAL A 4 -20.84 6.27 -24.18
CA VAL A 4 -20.32 5.44 -23.09
C VAL A 4 -20.92 5.93 -21.79
N ASP A 5 -21.57 5.06 -21.03
CA ASP A 5 -22.19 5.39 -19.75
C ASP A 5 -21.32 4.97 -18.55
N VAL A 6 -20.50 3.91 -18.70
CA VAL A 6 -19.63 3.37 -17.65
C VAL A 6 -18.29 2.99 -18.25
N ILE A 7 -17.20 3.35 -17.56
CA ILE A 7 -15.84 2.97 -17.93
C ILE A 7 -15.23 2.13 -16.81
N TYR A 8 -14.88 0.88 -17.12
CA TYR A 8 -13.97 0.11 -16.30
C TYR A 8 -12.53 0.52 -16.65
N ARG A 9 -11.92 1.34 -15.81
CA ARG A 9 -10.59 1.89 -16.08
C ARG A 9 -9.49 0.93 -15.64
N ARG A 10 -8.41 0.90 -16.42
CA ARG A 10 -7.14 0.21 -16.10
C ARG A 10 -5.95 1.17 -16.19
N VAL A 11 -6.22 2.43 -15.85
CA VAL A 11 -5.30 3.56 -15.91
C VAL A 11 -5.39 4.28 -14.57
N ASP A 12 -4.24 4.64 -13.99
CA ASP A 12 -4.16 5.33 -12.71
C ASP A 12 -4.71 6.77 -12.80
N ASP A 13 -5.21 7.28 -11.67
CA ASP A 13 -5.93 8.56 -11.57
C ASP A 13 -5.17 9.71 -12.23
N GLY A 14 -3.86 9.79 -11.97
CA GLY A 14 -2.99 10.85 -12.48
C GLY A 14 -2.92 10.93 -14.01
N TYR A 15 -3.25 9.86 -14.72
CA TYR A 15 -3.20 9.78 -16.17
C TYR A 15 -4.57 9.93 -16.84
N MET A 16 -5.68 9.97 -16.08
CA MET A 16 -7.04 9.84 -16.61
C MET A 16 -7.55 11.08 -17.37
N ASP A 17 -7.09 12.27 -17.00
CA ASP A 17 -7.54 13.54 -17.59
C ASP A 17 -6.38 14.56 -17.58
N PRO A 18 -5.76 14.85 -18.73
CA PRO A 18 -4.65 15.80 -18.81
C PRO A 18 -5.05 17.25 -18.51
N LEU A 19 -6.35 17.59 -18.48
CA LEU A 19 -6.81 18.92 -18.06
C LEU A 19 -6.91 19.07 -16.54
N ALA A 20 -6.87 17.96 -15.79
CA ALA A 20 -7.02 17.95 -14.33
C ALA A 20 -5.80 17.38 -13.59
N PHE A 21 -5.03 16.50 -14.24
CA PHE A 21 -3.92 15.76 -13.63
C PHE A 21 -2.61 15.98 -14.41
N GLN A 22 -1.94 14.91 -14.85
CA GLN A 22 -0.68 15.02 -15.61
C GLN A 22 -0.95 15.55 -17.01
N ALA A 23 -0.52 16.79 -17.28
CA ALA A 23 -0.79 17.50 -18.53
C ALA A 23 -0.14 16.85 -19.76
N ASP A 24 0.93 16.09 -19.57
CA ASP A 24 1.64 15.31 -20.58
C ASP A 24 1.09 13.88 -20.77
N SER A 25 0.06 13.49 -20.01
CA SER A 25 -0.58 12.18 -20.18
C SER A 25 -1.22 12.06 -21.56
N THR A 26 -0.83 11.01 -22.28
CA THR A 26 -1.45 10.59 -23.56
C THR A 26 -2.43 9.43 -23.39
N LEU A 27 -2.61 8.92 -22.16
CA LEU A 27 -3.47 7.77 -21.86
C LEU A 27 -4.93 8.16 -21.55
N GLY A 28 -5.12 9.39 -21.06
CA GLY A 28 -6.41 9.89 -20.57
C GLY A 28 -7.29 10.51 -21.64
N VAL A 29 -8.46 11.00 -21.22
CA VAL A 29 -9.39 11.74 -22.07
C VAL A 29 -9.53 13.16 -21.51
N PRO A 30 -9.16 14.21 -22.27
CA PRO A 30 -9.31 15.60 -21.84
C PRO A 30 -10.76 15.92 -21.42
N GLY A 31 -10.94 16.40 -20.20
CA GLY A 31 -12.24 16.82 -19.64
C GLY A 31 -13.07 15.68 -19.03
N LEU A 32 -12.53 14.47 -18.97
CA LEU A 32 -13.21 13.31 -18.39
C LEU A 32 -13.64 13.53 -16.94
N LEU A 33 -12.80 14.15 -16.10
CA LEU A 33 -13.14 14.44 -14.71
C LEU A 33 -14.37 15.35 -14.61
N GLY A 34 -14.48 16.33 -15.53
CA GLY A 34 -15.64 17.21 -15.62
C GLY A 34 -16.94 16.43 -15.89
N VAL A 35 -16.92 15.51 -16.86
CA VAL A 35 -18.08 14.68 -17.21
C VAL A 35 -18.48 13.76 -16.06
N ILE A 36 -17.51 13.15 -15.39
CA ILE A 36 -17.74 12.29 -14.21
C ILE A 36 -18.41 13.09 -13.09
N ARG A 37 -17.91 14.29 -12.78
CA ARG A 37 -18.48 15.16 -11.73
C ARG A 37 -19.90 15.59 -12.02
N THR A 38 -20.31 15.63 -13.30
CA THR A 38 -21.70 15.89 -13.69
C THR A 38 -22.60 14.66 -13.66
N GLY A 39 -22.09 13.49 -13.27
CA GLY A 39 -22.85 12.24 -13.18
C GLY A 39 -23.23 11.62 -14.52
N ARG A 40 -22.59 12.05 -15.63
CA ARG A 40 -22.94 11.57 -16.98
C ARG A 40 -22.21 10.29 -17.37
N VAL A 41 -21.08 10.00 -16.71
CA VAL A 41 -20.30 8.76 -16.88
C VAL A 41 -19.84 8.28 -15.51
N ALA A 42 -19.97 6.98 -15.26
CA ALA A 42 -19.44 6.33 -14.06
C ALA A 42 -18.07 5.70 -14.33
N LEU A 43 -17.20 5.69 -13.30
CA LEU A 43 -15.92 4.98 -13.34
C LEU A 43 -15.90 3.83 -12.35
N ALA A 44 -15.31 2.72 -12.78
CA ALA A 44 -14.94 1.60 -11.92
C ALA A 44 -13.42 1.34 -12.04
N ASN A 45 -12.61 1.49 -10.99
CA ASN A 45 -12.93 2.10 -9.69
C ASN A 45 -13.08 3.63 -9.79
N ALA A 46 -13.73 4.25 -8.80
CA ALA A 46 -13.80 5.71 -8.69
C ALA A 46 -12.40 6.35 -8.61
N LEU A 47 -12.30 7.64 -8.91
CA LEU A 47 -11.08 8.41 -8.64
C LEU A 47 -10.96 8.66 -7.13
N GLY A 48 -9.74 8.70 -6.63
CA GLY A 48 -9.40 8.97 -5.23
C GLY A 48 -9.45 7.74 -4.32
N THR A 49 -9.78 6.55 -4.82
CA THR A 49 -9.85 5.33 -3.97
C THR A 49 -8.51 4.97 -3.34
N GLY A 50 -7.38 5.43 -3.90
CA GLY A 50 -6.05 5.21 -3.35
C GLY A 50 -5.86 5.71 -1.91
N VAL A 51 -6.64 6.71 -1.47
CA VAL A 51 -6.58 7.16 -0.07
C VAL A 51 -7.00 6.07 0.91
N ALA A 52 -7.91 5.19 0.52
CA ALA A 52 -8.45 4.15 1.41
C ALA A 52 -7.52 2.94 1.55
N ASP A 53 -6.67 2.67 0.56
CA ASP A 53 -5.73 1.53 0.52
C ASP A 53 -4.27 1.93 0.77
N ASP A 54 -4.04 3.20 1.16
CA ASP A 54 -2.72 3.64 1.58
C ASP A 54 -2.28 2.87 2.84
N LYS A 55 -1.00 2.49 2.94
CA LYS A 55 -0.46 1.75 4.10
C LYS A 55 -0.64 2.50 5.42
N ALA A 56 -0.72 3.83 5.39
CA ALA A 56 -1.03 4.66 6.53
C ALA A 56 -2.53 4.62 6.89
N MET A 57 -3.42 4.38 5.93
CA MET A 57 -4.84 4.19 6.22
C MET A 57 -5.19 2.78 6.67
N TYR A 58 -4.43 1.77 6.22
CA TYR A 58 -4.60 0.37 6.59
C TYR A 58 -4.78 0.16 8.10
N VAL A 59 -3.99 0.83 8.94
CA VAL A 59 -4.05 0.64 10.41
C VAL A 59 -5.38 1.02 11.06
N TYR A 60 -6.19 1.83 10.35
CA TYR A 60 -7.46 2.31 10.86
C TYR A 60 -8.64 1.46 10.40
N VAL A 61 -8.46 0.50 9.48
CA VAL A 61 -9.55 -0.34 8.95
C VAL A 61 -10.37 -1.02 10.05
N PRO A 62 -9.77 -1.63 11.11
CA PRO A 62 -10.56 -2.20 12.20
C PRO A 62 -11.44 -1.16 12.90
N ARG A 63 -10.93 0.06 13.09
CA ARG A 63 -11.70 1.17 13.68
C ARG A 63 -12.78 1.69 12.74
N MET A 64 -12.57 1.64 11.43
CA MET A 64 -13.59 1.96 10.44
C MET A 64 -14.74 0.96 10.49
N ILE A 65 -14.44 -0.34 10.61
CA ILE A 65 -15.45 -1.40 10.78
C ILE A 65 -16.29 -1.11 12.02
N GLU A 66 -15.66 -0.86 13.17
CA GLU A 66 -16.35 -0.52 14.40
C GLU A 66 -17.20 0.76 14.25
N PHE A 67 -16.65 1.80 13.62
CA PHE A 67 -17.33 3.09 13.49
C PHE A 67 -18.51 3.06 12.52
N TYR A 68 -18.36 2.44 11.35
CA TYR A 68 -19.38 2.45 10.30
C TYR A 68 -20.39 1.31 10.42
N LEU A 69 -19.97 0.15 10.94
CA LEU A 69 -20.80 -1.06 11.01
C LEU A 69 -21.22 -1.41 12.44
N GLY A 70 -20.55 -0.88 13.46
CA GLY A 70 -20.80 -1.27 14.86
C GLY A 70 -20.36 -2.71 15.18
N GLU A 71 -19.47 -3.27 14.36
CA GLU A 71 -19.02 -4.66 14.44
C GLU A 71 -17.52 -4.73 14.80
N HIS A 72 -17.08 -5.89 15.28
CA HIS A 72 -15.66 -6.18 15.41
C HIS A 72 -15.10 -6.74 14.10
N ALA A 73 -13.86 -6.39 13.77
CA ALA A 73 -13.18 -6.92 12.59
C ALA A 73 -13.03 -8.45 12.69
N ILE A 74 -13.65 -9.18 11.75
CA ILE A 74 -13.54 -10.65 11.66
C ILE A 74 -12.13 -11.05 11.24
N LEU A 75 -11.55 -10.31 10.29
CA LEU A 75 -10.17 -10.49 9.83
C LEU A 75 -9.30 -9.41 10.47
N ASN A 76 -8.30 -9.85 11.23
CA ASN A 76 -7.38 -8.94 11.89
C ASN A 76 -6.34 -8.42 10.91
N ASN A 77 -6.05 -7.13 11.04
CA ASN A 77 -4.90 -6.56 10.37
C ASN A 77 -3.60 -7.04 10.99
N VAL A 78 -2.56 -7.08 10.17
CA VAL A 78 -1.18 -7.25 10.67
C VAL A 78 -0.84 -6.03 11.52
N HIS A 79 -0.34 -6.27 12.73
CA HIS A 79 0.11 -5.18 13.58
C HIS A 79 1.16 -4.33 12.85
N THR A 80 0.90 -3.03 12.75
CA THR A 80 1.68 -2.13 11.91
C THR A 80 2.08 -0.90 12.71
N TYR A 81 3.38 -0.68 12.84
CA TYR A 81 3.97 0.48 13.48
C TYR A 81 4.05 1.64 12.49
N MET A 82 3.66 2.82 12.95
CA MET A 82 3.71 4.09 12.21
C MET A 82 4.98 4.85 12.57
N LEU A 83 5.96 4.97 11.67
CA LEU A 83 7.25 5.54 12.03
C LEU A 83 7.21 7.08 12.16
N ARG A 84 6.10 7.71 11.75
CA ARG A 84 5.78 9.10 12.14
C ARG A 84 5.63 9.30 13.64
N ASP A 85 5.15 8.28 14.37
CA ASP A 85 5.06 8.32 15.84
C ASP A 85 6.46 8.06 16.43
N PRO A 86 7.07 9.04 17.15
CA PRO A 86 8.41 8.88 17.70
C PRO A 86 8.56 7.68 18.65
N LYS A 87 7.52 7.34 19.42
CA LYS A 87 7.56 6.21 20.36
C LYS A 87 7.59 4.88 19.61
N GLN A 88 6.72 4.73 18.60
CA GLN A 88 6.70 3.54 17.76
C GLN A 88 7.99 3.42 16.95
N ARG A 89 8.49 4.52 16.39
CA ARG A 89 9.77 4.55 15.66
C ARG A 89 10.93 4.09 16.53
N GLN A 90 11.02 4.58 17.77
CA GLN A 90 12.06 4.14 18.69
C GLN A 90 11.97 2.63 18.97
N HIS A 91 10.77 2.14 19.28
CA HIS A 91 10.54 0.70 19.44
C HIS A 91 10.97 -0.11 18.22
N VAL A 92 10.65 0.36 17.01
CA VAL A 92 11.07 -0.27 15.75
C VAL A 92 12.59 -0.28 15.60
N PHE A 93 13.28 0.81 15.93
CA PHE A 93 14.73 0.90 15.82
C PHE A 93 15.46 -0.02 16.79
N ASP A 94 14.92 -0.18 18.00
CA ASP A 94 15.47 -1.08 19.03
C ASP A 94 15.26 -2.56 18.64
N ASN A 95 14.21 -2.85 17.87
CA ASN A 95 13.80 -4.21 17.51
C ASN A 95 13.96 -4.54 16.01
N LEU A 96 14.72 -3.72 15.28
CA LEU A 96 14.75 -3.73 13.81
C LEU A 96 15.19 -5.08 13.22
N HIS A 97 15.95 -5.86 13.97
CA HIS A 97 16.40 -7.20 13.59
C HIS A 97 15.27 -8.24 13.50
N ASN A 98 14.08 -7.98 14.08
CA ASN A 98 12.92 -8.88 14.05
C ASN A 98 11.76 -8.35 13.20
N LEU A 99 11.90 -7.15 12.65
CA LEU A 99 10.84 -6.43 11.96
C LEU A 99 11.14 -6.27 10.47
N VAL A 100 10.10 -6.01 9.70
CA VAL A 100 10.19 -5.62 8.30
C VAL A 100 9.75 -4.16 8.17
N VAL A 101 10.59 -3.30 7.59
CA VAL A 101 10.28 -1.88 7.37
C VAL A 101 10.06 -1.64 5.88
N LYS A 102 8.97 -0.94 5.54
CA LYS A 102 8.53 -0.72 4.16
C LYS A 102 8.16 0.74 3.97
N GLU A 103 8.31 1.26 2.75
CA GLU A 103 7.75 2.56 2.38
C GLU A 103 6.23 2.50 2.27
N VAL A 104 5.57 3.60 2.66
CA VAL A 104 4.11 3.76 2.59
C VAL A 104 3.65 3.77 1.12
N GLN A 105 4.40 4.46 0.26
CA GLN A 105 4.17 4.49 -1.17
C GLN A 105 4.86 3.33 -1.90
N GLY A 106 4.31 2.91 -3.04
CA GLY A 106 4.90 1.89 -3.92
C GLY A 106 4.25 0.50 -3.86
N SER A 107 4.48 -0.28 -4.91
CA SER A 107 4.01 -1.65 -5.11
C SER A 107 5.17 -2.65 -5.08
N GLY A 108 4.91 -3.88 -4.62
CA GLY A 108 5.79 -5.02 -4.92
C GLY A 108 7.15 -5.10 -4.21
N GLY A 109 7.23 -4.89 -2.90
CA GLY A 109 8.41 -5.26 -2.09
C GLY A 109 9.69 -4.44 -2.30
N TYR A 110 9.69 -3.48 -3.23
CA TYR A 110 10.77 -2.51 -3.41
C TYR A 110 10.87 -1.57 -2.21
N GLY A 111 12.09 -1.14 -1.87
CA GLY A 111 12.31 -0.21 -0.77
C GLY A 111 11.90 -0.79 0.59
N MET A 112 12.24 -2.05 0.84
CA MET A 112 11.94 -2.78 2.07
C MET A 112 13.23 -3.28 2.73
N LEU A 113 13.28 -3.22 4.06
CA LEU A 113 14.28 -3.89 4.88
C LEU A 113 13.64 -5.10 5.56
N ILE A 114 14.22 -6.29 5.37
CA ILE A 114 13.86 -7.50 6.11
C ILE A 114 14.88 -7.66 7.25
N GLY A 115 14.48 -7.27 8.46
CA GLY A 115 15.34 -7.28 9.66
C GLY A 115 16.13 -8.58 9.83
N PRO A 116 15.46 -9.75 9.87
CA PRO A 116 16.13 -11.04 10.09
C PRO A 116 17.11 -11.45 8.99
N ALA A 117 16.96 -10.91 7.79
CA ALA A 117 17.77 -11.22 6.62
C ALA A 117 18.72 -10.07 6.23
N SER A 118 19.01 -9.16 7.16
CA SER A 118 19.85 -7.98 6.93
C SER A 118 21.10 -7.96 7.82
N THR A 119 22.11 -7.21 7.42
CA THR A 119 23.29 -6.93 8.25
C THR A 119 23.06 -5.75 9.21
N ALA A 120 23.98 -5.54 10.15
CA ALA A 120 23.92 -4.40 11.06
C ALA A 120 24.09 -3.07 10.30
N GLU A 121 24.97 -3.04 9.31
CA GLU A 121 25.27 -1.88 8.47
C GLU A 121 24.04 -1.48 7.64
N GLU A 122 23.35 -2.46 7.05
CA GLU A 122 22.11 -2.25 6.30
C GLU A 122 21.01 -1.68 7.19
N ARG A 123 20.85 -2.23 8.41
CA ARG A 123 19.90 -1.71 9.40
C ARG A 123 20.19 -0.25 9.76
N GLU A 124 21.44 0.10 10.01
CA GLU A 124 21.82 1.49 10.35
C GLU A 124 21.64 2.45 9.16
N ALA A 125 21.97 2.01 7.94
CA ALA A 125 21.68 2.78 6.73
C ALA A 125 20.18 3.03 6.57
N TYR A 126 19.35 2.03 6.86
CA TYR A 126 17.90 2.14 6.78
C TYR A 126 17.32 3.06 7.85
N LYS A 127 17.82 3.02 9.10
CA LYS A 127 17.43 3.97 10.15
C LYS A 127 17.66 5.42 9.69
N ARG A 128 18.83 5.71 9.10
CA ARG A 128 19.13 7.04 8.54
C ARG A 128 18.15 7.43 7.44
N ARG A 129 17.78 6.49 6.55
CA ARG A 129 16.78 6.72 5.51
C ARG A 129 15.42 7.08 6.11
N VAL A 130 14.94 6.31 7.09
CA VAL A 130 13.68 6.56 7.80
C VAL A 130 13.68 7.94 8.46
N MET A 131 14.77 8.30 9.15
CA MET A 131 14.83 9.57 9.88
C MET A 131 14.71 10.81 8.99
N ARG A 132 14.99 10.69 7.68
CA ARG A 132 14.82 11.80 6.72
C ARG A 132 13.35 12.07 6.39
N ASN A 133 12.50 11.05 6.42
CA ASN A 133 11.08 11.18 6.13
C ASN A 133 10.29 10.06 6.82
N PRO A 134 10.08 10.16 8.14
CA PRO A 134 9.49 9.08 8.92
C PRO A 134 8.03 8.79 8.59
N GLU A 135 7.26 9.77 8.08
CA GLU A 135 5.88 9.54 7.65
C GLU A 135 5.74 8.62 6.45
N ASN A 136 6.79 8.48 5.63
CA ASN A 136 6.78 7.60 4.48
C ASN A 136 7.15 6.15 4.81
N PHE A 137 7.23 5.75 6.09
CA PHE A 137 7.57 4.39 6.49
C PHE A 137 6.60 3.78 7.50
N ILE A 138 6.38 2.49 7.33
CA ILE A 138 5.71 1.61 8.29
C ILE A 138 6.62 0.42 8.62
N ALA A 139 6.41 -0.21 9.78
CA ALA A 139 7.05 -1.47 10.12
C ALA A 139 6.04 -2.51 10.59
N GLN A 140 6.33 -3.77 10.34
CA GLN A 140 5.49 -4.91 10.69
C GLN A 140 6.36 -6.03 11.27
N PRO A 141 5.81 -6.90 12.13
CA PRO A 141 6.50 -8.11 12.53
C PRO A 141 6.76 -9.01 11.30
N THR A 142 7.84 -9.77 11.35
CA THR A 142 8.08 -10.80 10.33
C THR A 142 7.02 -11.89 10.50
N LEU A 143 6.21 -12.11 9.46
CA LEU A 143 5.15 -13.11 9.51
C LEU A 143 5.70 -14.48 9.09
N ALA A 144 5.34 -15.51 9.85
CA ALA A 144 5.51 -16.89 9.42
C ALA A 144 4.42 -17.22 8.40
N LEU A 145 4.65 -16.82 7.15
CA LEU A 145 3.73 -17.10 6.04
C LEU A 145 3.50 -18.61 5.91
N SER A 146 2.25 -19.01 5.74
CA SER A 146 1.90 -20.40 5.45
C SER A 146 2.63 -20.88 4.20
N THR A 147 2.87 -22.18 4.09
CA THR A 147 3.48 -22.76 2.89
C THR A 147 2.50 -23.65 2.16
N ALA A 148 2.56 -23.62 0.83
CA ALA A 148 1.88 -24.57 -0.04
C ALA A 148 2.92 -25.52 -0.66
N PRO A 149 2.60 -26.82 -0.85
CA PRO A 149 3.46 -27.74 -1.59
C PRO A 149 3.57 -27.30 -3.05
N THR A 150 4.80 -27.14 -3.54
CA THR A 150 5.08 -26.68 -4.90
C THR A 150 6.07 -27.62 -5.56
N LEU A 151 5.73 -28.12 -6.76
CA LEU A 151 6.64 -28.94 -7.57
C LEU A 151 7.68 -28.03 -8.25
N ILE A 152 8.95 -28.21 -7.89
CA ILE A 152 10.09 -27.48 -8.46
C ILE A 152 11.17 -28.51 -8.80
N ASP A 153 11.65 -28.50 -10.04
CA ASP A 153 12.71 -29.40 -10.51
C ASP A 153 12.45 -30.89 -10.22
N GLY A 154 11.17 -31.29 -10.23
CA GLY A 154 10.74 -32.67 -9.95
C GLY A 154 10.58 -33.01 -8.47
N GLU A 155 10.87 -32.08 -7.55
CA GLU A 155 10.70 -32.26 -6.11
C GLU A 155 9.57 -31.40 -5.55
N ILE A 156 8.80 -31.95 -4.61
CA ILE A 156 7.77 -31.19 -3.91
C ILE A 156 8.42 -30.48 -2.72
N VAL A 157 8.49 -29.16 -2.78
CA VAL A 157 9.08 -28.31 -1.73
C VAL A 157 8.06 -27.30 -1.19
N PRO A 158 8.12 -26.94 0.10
CA PRO A 158 7.22 -25.92 0.66
C PRO A 158 7.60 -24.53 0.14
N ARG A 159 6.63 -23.74 -0.32
CA ARG A 159 6.81 -22.33 -0.69
C ARG A 159 5.81 -21.45 0.03
N HIS A 160 6.28 -20.33 0.58
CA HIS A 160 5.42 -19.35 1.24
C HIS A 160 4.36 -18.82 0.27
N VAL A 161 3.12 -18.71 0.75
CA VAL A 161 1.96 -18.11 0.08
C VAL A 161 1.45 -16.89 0.84
#